data_AF-A0A966J1Y6-F1
#
_entry.id   AF-A0A966J1Y6-F1
#
_cell.length_a   1.000
_cell.length_b   1.000
_cell.length_c   1.000
_cell.angle_alpha   90.00
_cell.angle_beta   90.00
_cell.angle_gamma   90.00
#
_symmetry.space_group_name_H-M   'P 1'
#
loop_
_entity.id
_entity.type
_entity.pdbx_description
1 polymer ?
#
loop_
_entity_poly.entity_id
_entity_poly.type
_entity_poly.pdbx_seq_one_letter_code
_entity_poly.pdbx_strand_id
1 'polypeptide(L)' 'MPNQDILDRLAAVVESRKPANGGDPEKSYVARLLHKGPDAFLKKIGEEATETVMAAK' A
#
# COMPACT_ATOMS: atom_id res chain seq x y z
N MET A 1 -14.14 19.55 0.30
CA MET A 1 -13.33 18.86 1.33
C MET A 1 -11.89 18.92 0.88
N PRO A 2 -10.95 19.41 1.70
CA PRO A 2 -9.56 19.57 1.26
C PRO A 2 -8.94 18.19 1.04
N ASN A 3 -8.12 18.08 0.00
CA ASN A 3 -7.45 16.86 -0.48
C ASN A 3 -6.59 16.15 0.59
N GLN A 4 -6.33 16.79 1.73
CA GLN A 4 -5.61 16.21 2.86
C GLN A 4 -6.38 15.04 3.51
N ASP A 5 -7.71 15.16 3.60
CA ASP A 5 -8.57 14.16 4.27
C ASP A 5 -8.56 12.79 3.57
N ILE A 6 -8.46 12.75 2.23
CA ILE A 6 -8.54 11.47 1.51
C ILE A 6 -7.29 10.61 1.71
N LEU A 7 -6.10 11.22 1.75
CA LEU A 7 -4.85 10.50 1.97
C LEU A 7 -4.74 10.02 3.41
N ASP A 8 -5.21 10.81 4.38
CA ASP A 8 -5.26 10.39 5.78
C ASP A 8 -6.22 9.21 5.99
N ARG A 9 -7.39 9.24 5.35
CA ARG A 9 -8.34 8.11 5.35
C ARG A 9 -7.76 6.87 4.69
N LEU A 10 -7.04 7.03 3.57
CA LEU A 10 -6.36 5.93 2.91
C LEU A 10 -5.26 5.35 3.81
N ALA A 11 -4.47 6.20 4.47
CA ALA A 11 -3.45 5.77 5.42
C ALA A 11 -4.08 4.97 6.58
N ALA A 12 -5.20 5.42 7.13
CA ALA A 12 -5.94 4.68 8.17
C ALA A 12 -6.41 3.30 7.67
N VAL A 13 -6.85 3.19 6.42
CA VAL A 13 -7.25 1.92 5.79
C VAL A 13 -6.04 0.99 5.56
N VAL A 14 -4.87 1.53 5.22
CA VAL A 14 -3.64 0.73 5.09
C VAL A 14 -3.17 0.26 6.47
N GLU A 15 -3.23 1.13 7.48
CA GLU A 15 -2.91 0.81 8.88
C GLU A 15 -3.78 -0.33 9.41
N SER A 16 -5.09 -0.28 9.17
CA SER A 16 -6.03 -1.32 9.63
C SER A 16 -5.78 -2.69 8.98
N ARG A 17 -4.98 -2.76 7.91
CA ARG A 17 -4.63 -3.99 7.20
C ARG A 17 -3.29 -4.57 7.62
N LYS A 18 -2.58 -3.95 8.57
CA LYS A 18 -1.37 -4.55 9.14
C LYS A 18 -1.69 -5.88 9.85
N PRO A 19 -0.78 -6.85 9.82
CA PRO A 19 -0.95 -8.11 10.57
C PRO A 19 -1.22 -7.88 12.06
N ALA A 20 -0.53 -6.91 12.68
CA ALA A 20 -0.73 -6.53 14.08
C ALA A 20 -2.13 -5.99 14.41
N ASN A 21 -2.86 -5.49 13.39
CA ASN A 21 -4.20 -4.93 13.52
C ASN A 21 -5.29 -5.88 12.98
N GLY A 22 -4.96 -7.16 12.73
CA GLY A 22 -5.91 -8.18 12.27
C GLY A 22 -6.19 -8.17 10.77
N GLY A 23 -5.30 -7.60 9.95
CA GLY A 23 -5.42 -7.63 8.49
C GLY A 23 -5.37 -9.05 7.93
N ASP A 24 -6.42 -9.46 7.22
CA ASP A 24 -6.56 -10.78 6.60
C ASP A 24 -5.92 -10.82 5.19
N PRO A 25 -4.81 -11.57 4.99
CA PRO A 25 -4.12 -11.63 3.70
C PRO A 25 -4.88 -12.41 2.61
N GLU A 26 -5.91 -13.19 2.96
CA GLU A 26 -6.75 -13.86 1.97
C GLU A 26 -7.83 -12.93 1.41
N LYS A 27 -8.26 -11.95 2.22
CA LYS A 27 -9.33 -11.00 1.85
C LYS A 27 -8.83 -9.66 1.33
N SER A 28 -7.56 -9.30 1.55
CA SER A 28 -7.01 -8.01 1.13
C SER A 28 -5.64 -8.11 0.49
N TYR A 29 -5.49 -7.47 -0.67
CA TYR A 29 -4.19 -7.36 -1.36
C TYR A 29 -3.14 -6.63 -0.51
N VAL A 30 -3.52 -5.54 0.14
CA VAL A 30 -2.60 -4.77 1.00
C VAL A 30 -2.21 -5.60 2.22
N ALA A 31 -3.14 -6.31 2.86
CA ALA A 31 -2.80 -7.22 3.96
C ALA A 31 -1.85 -8.33 3.49
N ARG A 32 -2.07 -8.89 2.29
CA ARG A 32 -1.19 -9.88 1.69
C ARG A 32 0.22 -9.35 1.44
N LEU A 33 0.36 -8.11 0.99
CA LEU A 33 1.67 -7.47 0.82
C LEU A 33 2.36 -7.23 2.17
N LEU A 34 1.64 -6.69 3.15
CA LEU A 34 2.18 -6.42 4.49
C LEU A 34 2.57 -7.71 5.23
N HIS A 35 1.84 -8.80 5.02
CA HIS A 35 2.16 -10.12 5.58
C HIS A 35 3.42 -10.73 4.94
N LYS A 36 3.71 -10.45 3.67
CA LYS A 36 4.92 -10.94 2.99
C LYS A 36 6.19 -10.21 3.45
N GLY A 37 6.06 -9.13 4.23
CA GLY A 37 7.19 -8.38 4.76
C GLY A 37 7.75 -7.32 3.81
N PRO A 38 8.82 -6.62 4.25
CA PRO A 38 9.31 -5.39 3.62
C PRO A 38 9.69 -5.54 2.16
N ASP A 39 10.39 -6.60 1.78
CA ASP A 39 10.89 -6.80 0.42
C ASP A 39 9.75 -6.85 -0.62
N ALA A 40 8.59 -7.40 -0.24
CA ALA A 40 7.47 -7.57 -1.15
C ALA A 40 6.83 -6.23 -1.56
N PHE A 41 6.58 -5.33 -0.59
CA PHE A 41 5.99 -4.03 -0.92
C PHE A 41 7.05 -3.03 -1.42
N LEU A 42 8.31 -3.13 -0.99
CA LEU A 42 9.41 -2.32 -1.54
C LEU A 42 9.66 -2.63 -3.02
N LYS A 43 9.59 -3.92 -3.41
CA LYS A 43 9.66 -4.31 -4.83
C LYS A 43 8.56 -3.64 -5.66
N LYS A 44 7.32 -3.63 -5.16
CA LYS A 44 6.22 -2.95 -5.86
C LYS A 44 6.43 -1.44 -5.94
N ILE A 45 6.95 -0.78 -4.90
CA ILE A 45 7.28 0.65 -4.96
C ILE A 45 8.28 0.93 -6.10
N GLY A 46 9.34 0.12 -6.23
CA GLY A 46 10.33 0.29 -7.30
C GLY A 46 9.76 0.09 -8.72
N GLU A 47 8.86 -0.89 -8.88
CA GLU A 47 8.15 -1.17 -10.13
C GLU A 47 7.30 0.03 -10.56
N GLU A 48 6.41 0.52 -9.68
CA GLU A 48 5.52 1.65 -9.98
C GLU A 48 6.29 2.96 -10.19
N ALA A 49 7.39 3.18 -9.47
CA ALA A 49 8.25 4.35 -9.69
C ALA A 49 8.85 4.34 -11.11
N THR A 50 9.31 3.18 -11.58
CA THR A 50 9.86 3.03 -12.93
C THR A 50 8.78 3.24 -13.99
N GLU A 51 7.59 2.66 -13.81
CA GLU A 51 6.45 2.84 -14.71
C GLU A 51 6.01 4.30 -14.77
N THR A 52 5.99 5.00 -13.62
CA THR A 52 5.63 6.42 -13.55
C THR A 52 6.59 7.28 -14.37
N VAL A 53 7.90 7.07 -14.24
CA VAL A 53 8.91 7.77 -15.05
C VAL A 53 8.72 7.47 -16.54
N MET A 54 8.44 6.21 -16.88
CA MET A 54 8.22 5.78 -18.26
C MET A 54 6.94 6.33 -18.89
N ALA A 55 5.93 6.62 -18.08
CA ALA A 55 4.68 7.25 -18.54
C ALA A 55 4.79 8.77 -18.68
N ALA A 56 5.74 9.40 -17.97
CA ALA A 56 5.94 10.85 -17.98
C ALA A 56 6.90 11.34 -19.08
N LYS A 57 7.67 10.45 -19.72
CA LYS A 57 8.55 10.77 -20.86
C LYS A 57 7.77 10.86 -22.16
#